data_AF-A0A0G0H1V7-F1
#
_entry.id   AF-A0A0G0H1V7-F1
#
_cell.length_a   1.000
_cell.length_b   1.000
_cell.length_c   1.000
_cell.angle_alpha   90.00
_cell.angle_beta   90.00
_cell.angle_gamma   90.00
#
_symmetry.space_group_name_H-M   'P 1'
#
loop_
_entity.id
_entity.type
_entity.pdbx_description
1 polymer ?
#
loop_
_entity_poly.entity_id
_entity_poly.type
_entity_poly.pdbx_seq_one_letter_code
_entity_poly.pdbx_strand_id
1 'polypeptide(L)' 'MRSIQRRFKIKSHENPYSSSFVNFKLAIEGQNFKKRTIRHWFVKLVENDDYDKKEKRAILRELEKPKPP' A
#
# COMPACT_ATOMS: atom_id res chain seq x y z
N MET A 1 4.29 13.46 12.45
CA MET A 1 3.86 12.05 12.23
C MET A 1 4.10 11.66 10.77
N ARG A 2 4.94 10.65 10.51
CA ARG A 2 5.16 10.10 9.16
C ARG A 2 4.09 9.04 8.86
N SER A 3 2.86 9.45 8.58
CA SER A 3 1.75 8.51 8.29
C SER A 3 1.89 7.92 6.88
N ILE A 4 1.50 6.66 6.70
CA ILE A 4 1.38 6.00 5.38
C ILE A 4 0.55 6.87 4.43
N GLN A 5 -0.52 7.47 4.93
CA GLN A 5 -1.37 8.40 4.19
C GLN A 5 -0.62 9.58 3.56
N ARG A 6 0.31 10.22 4.29
CA ARG A 6 1.07 11.35 3.75
C ARG A 6 1.99 10.90 2.62
N ARG A 7 2.69 9.78 2.82
CA ARG A 7 3.58 9.19 1.80
C ARG A 7 2.79 8.78 0.57
N PHE A 8 1.64 8.15 0.77
CA PHE A 8 0.72 7.74 -0.29
C PHE A 8 0.24 8.93 -1.12
N LYS A 9 -0.21 10.01 -0.47
CA LYS A 9 -0.61 11.23 -1.19
C LYS A 9 0.52 11.80 -2.03
N ILE A 10 1.74 11.89 -1.48
CA ILE A 10 2.91 12.36 -2.23
C ILE A 10 3.15 11.46 -3.45
N LYS A 11 3.15 10.13 -3.27
CA LYS A 11 3.37 9.20 -4.38
C LYS A 11 2.27 9.24 -5.43
N SER A 12 1.02 9.43 -5.01
CA SER A 12 -0.12 9.58 -5.92
C SER A 12 -0.05 10.87 -6.72
N HIS A 13 0.44 11.97 -6.13
CA HIS A 13 0.70 13.22 -6.85
C HIS A 13 1.89 13.12 -7.80
N GLU A 14 2.96 12.42 -7.40
CA GLU A 14 4.15 12.20 -8.23
C GLU A 14 3.86 11.23 -9.40
N ASN A 15 2.94 10.27 -9.20
CA ASN A 15 2.61 9.23 -10.17
C ASN A 15 1.08 9.13 -10.37
N PRO A 16 0.45 10.16 -10.97
CA PRO A 16 -1.01 10.23 -11.11
C PRO A 16 -1.58 9.13 -12.02
N TYR A 17 -0.77 8.57 -12.91
CA TYR A 17 -1.17 7.50 -13.83
C TYR A 17 -0.90 6.08 -13.29
N SER A 18 -0.33 5.97 -12.09
CA SER A 18 -0.11 4.68 -11.43
C SER A 18 -1.32 4.26 -10.62
N SER A 19 -1.57 2.95 -10.53
CA SER A 19 -2.67 2.43 -9.72
C SER A 19 -2.47 2.77 -8.23
N SER A 20 -3.56 2.86 -7.49
CA SER A 20 -3.52 3.13 -6.05
C SER A 20 -2.78 2.01 -5.28
N PHE A 21 -2.72 0.78 -5.81
CA PHE A 21 -1.83 -0.27 -5.31
C PHE A 21 -0.35 0.08 -5.44
N VAL A 22 0.10 0.49 -6.62
CA VAL A 22 1.52 0.82 -6.88
C VAL A 22 1.95 1.99 -6.00
N ASN A 23 1.13 3.04 -5.93
CA ASN A 23 1.37 4.19 -5.07
C ASN A 23 1.43 3.83 -3.59
N PHE A 24 0.61 2.87 -3.15
CA PHE A 24 0.65 2.35 -1.79
C PHE A 24 1.92 1.53 -1.50
N LYS A 25 2.32 0.65 -2.43
CA LYS A 25 3.56 -0.14 -2.32
C LYS A 25 4.78 0.78 -2.18
N LEU A 26 4.88 1.80 -3.02
CA LEU A 26 5.95 2.81 -2.96
C LEU A 26 5.93 3.60 -1.65
N ALA A 27 4.74 3.86 -1.09
CA ALA A 27 4.60 4.60 0.16
C ALA A 27 5.09 3.82 1.40
N ILE A 28 5.05 2.49 1.36
CA ILE A 28 5.50 1.61 2.45
C ILE A 28 6.89 1.01 2.20
N GLU A 29 7.41 1.08 0.98
CA GLU A 29 8.72 0.54 0.62
C GLU A 29 9.85 1.22 1.40
N GLY A 30 10.78 0.40 1.92
CA GLY A 30 11.89 0.86 2.77
C GLY A 30 11.45 1.42 4.11
N GLN A 31 10.19 1.21 4.53
CA GLN A 31 9.67 1.65 5.83
C GLN A 31 9.32 0.46 6.72
N ASN A 32 9.66 0.56 8.00
CA ASN A 32 9.37 -0.48 9.00
C ASN A 32 7.97 -0.30 9.62
N PHE A 33 6.93 -0.24 8.78
CA PHE A 33 5.55 -0.20 9.28
C PHE A 33 5.10 -1.58 9.78
N LYS A 34 4.39 -1.61 10.91
CA LYS A 34 3.77 -2.85 11.41
C LYS A 34 2.72 -3.36 10.40
N LYS A 35 2.62 -4.68 10.24
CA LYS A 35 1.63 -5.34 9.36
C LYS A 35 0.20 -4.82 9.57
N ARG A 36 -0.23 -4.66 10.82
CA ARG A 36 -1.55 -4.09 11.18
C ARG A 36 -1.75 -2.68 10.60
N THR A 37 -0.72 -1.84 10.66
CA THR A 37 -0.75 -0.48 10.12
C THR A 37 -0.86 -0.50 8.60
N ILE A 38 -0.07 -1.34 7.94
CA ILE A 38 -0.12 -1.54 6.48
C ILE A 38 -1.53 -1.98 6.07
N ARG A 39 -2.07 -3.03 6.71
CA ARG A 39 -3.41 -3.53 6.39
C ARG A 39 -4.51 -2.51 6.60
N HIS A 40 -4.48 -1.76 7.71
CA HIS A 40 -5.47 -0.72 7.99
C HIS A 40 -5.46 0.37 6.91
N TRP A 41 -4.27 0.83 6.50
CA TRP A 41 -4.16 1.88 5.49
C TRP A 41 -4.36 1.38 4.06
N PHE A 42 -4.03 0.12 3.76
CA PHE A 42 -4.28 -0.51 2.47
C PHE A 42 -5.78 -0.49 2.16
N VAL A 43 -6.61 -0.95 3.10
CA VAL A 43 -8.08 -0.95 2.94
C VAL A 43 -8.66 0.45 2.81
N LYS A 44 -7.99 1.45 3.40
CA LYS A 44 -8.47 2.84 3.43
C LYS A 44 -8.02 3.68 2.24
N LEU A 45 -6.92 3.34 1.58
CA LEU A 45 -6.27 4.15 0.54
C LEU A 45 -6.23 3.49 -0.83
N VAL A 46 -6.21 2.16 -0.91
CA VAL A 46 -6.30 1.45 -2.18
C VAL A 46 -7.77 1.34 -2.53
N GLU A 47 -8.14 1.86 -3.71
CA GLU A 47 -9.53 1.93 -4.15
C GLU A 47 -10.16 0.54 -4.14
N ASN A 48 -11.40 0.47 -3.67
CA ASN A 48 -12.05 -0.81 -3.47
C ASN A 48 -12.53 -1.45 -4.77
N ASP A 49 -12.79 -0.64 -5.81
CA ASP A 49 -13.29 -1.10 -7.11
C ASP A 49 -12.22 -1.76 -7.98
N ASP A 50 -10.94 -1.41 -7.79
CA ASP A 50 -9.84 -1.98 -8.60
C ASP A 50 -9.51 -3.44 -8.25
N TYR A 51 -9.93 -3.93 -7.08
CA TYR A 51 -9.53 -5.25 -6.60
C TYR A 51 -10.63 -5.98 -5.85
N ASP A 52 -10.91 -7.18 -6.30
CA ASP A 52 -11.88 -8.06 -5.67
C ASP A 52 -11.38 -8.53 -4.29
N LYS A 53 -12.28 -8.93 -3.38
CA LYS A 53 -11.89 -9.32 -2.00
C LYS A 53 -10.82 -10.42 -1.94
N LYS A 54 -10.82 -11.33 -2.93
CA LYS A 54 -9.80 -12.39 -3.07
C LYS A 54 -8.43 -11.83 -3.47
N GLU A 55 -8.40 -10.90 -4.42
CA GLU A 55 -7.16 -10.27 -4.89
C GLU A 55 -6.50 -9.45 -3.80
N LYS A 56 -7.29 -8.69 -3.02
CA LYS A 56 -6.78 -7.94 -1.86
C LYS A 56 -6.06 -8.83 -0.85
N ARG A 57 -6.54 -10.05 -0.61
CA ARG A 57 -5.87 -11.02 0.30
C ARG A 57 -4.54 -11.53 -0.27
N ALA A 58 -4.48 -11.81 -1.56
CA ALA A 58 -3.25 -12.24 -2.22
C ALA A 58 -2.20 -11.12 -2.20
N ILE A 59 -2.63 -9.90 -2.51
CA ILE A 59 -1.80 -8.69 -2.50
C ILE A 59 -1.25 -8.41 -1.08
N LEU A 60 -2.11 -8.44 -0.06
CA LEU A 60 -1.68 -8.24 1.33
C LEU A 60 -0.66 -9.30 1.78
N ARG A 61 -0.85 -10.57 1.38
CA ARG A 61 0.13 -11.62 1.65
C ARG A 61 1.48 -11.30 1.04
N GLU A 62 1.50 -10.78 -0.19
CA GLU A 62 2.75 -10.44 -0.87
C GLU A 62 3.46 -9.24 -0.21
N LEU A 63 2.71 -8.22 0.22
CA LEU A 63 3.25 -7.08 0.94
C LEU A 63 3.76 -7.42 2.35
N GLU A 64 3.23 -8.49 2.96
CA GLU A 64 3.62 -8.94 4.30
C GLU A 64 4.80 -9.91 4.32
N LYS A 65 5.25 -10.39 3.15
CA LYS A 65 6.45 -11.21 3.04
C LYS A 65 7.69 -10.34 3.27
N PRO A 66 8.65 -10.78 4.11
CA PRO A 66 9.96 -10.15 4.14
C PRO A 66 10.58 -10.25 2.73
N LYS A 67 11.15 -9.15 2.22
CA LYS A 67 11.96 -9.22 0.99
C LYS A 67 13.05 -10.29 1.22
N PRO A 68 13.26 -11.21 0.26
CA PRO A 68 14.45 -12.06 0.31
C PRO A 68 15.70 -11.16 0.34
N PRO A 69 16.77 -11.61 1.02
CA PRO A 69 18.02 -10.86 1.18
C PRO A 69 18.63 -10.46 -0.16
#